data_AF-A0A2V7SVK4-F1
#
_entry.id   AF-A0A2V7SVK4-F1
#
_cell.length_a   1.000
_cell.length_b   1.000
_cell.length_c   1.000
_cell.angle_alpha   90.00
_cell.angle_beta   90.00
_cell.angle_gamma   90.00
#
_symmetry.space_group_name_H-M   'P 1'
#
loop_
_entity.id
_entity.type
_entity.pdbx_description
1 polymer ?
#
loop_
_entity_poly.entity_id
_entity_poly.type
_entity_poly.pdbx_seq_one_letter_code
_entity_poly.pdbx_strand_id
1 'polypeptide(L)'
;MLHVLLLLLATGPCPKADSAGRRDSVARLTSRVQLRRGFLPVLWSNDYGGVTVGLRARPMCRDDVERGLFVASAAMRGGATSSISVYGRWSNPPFLGRGLPRGATSVAAWSIEGRTGAALALDRSPSRPPDPRAERHFGVTVLWMATTNLGYLDRRLWDNAGSIEISPSLSTTVRRGGGETVWRASAVARIGTVYRRGTADPRSPYGYEAFTRLSGEASVRTPLSGATTFGARLFAGAYLGASHPVRQLRIAVAGADPYETFTNPFLRSRGALLVRPDFYYHAPGAANLRAFRNDLGGRWAVGVNLELTRRLLRRETGLLREAALEGFVDLGVVDTVAVPSIPAGQWYTTLYDGGLGIVTRHQVQDVAWTMRIEVPLAVNRWNLAADYPANSTRFALRWQVSFAPSF
;
A
#
# COMPACT_ATOMS: atom_id res chain seq x y z
N MET A 1 -7.49 -21.97 3.59
CA MET A 1 -7.21 -20.59 4.09
C MET A 1 -5.78 -20.37 4.57
N LEU A 2 -5.18 -21.26 5.38
CA LEU A 2 -3.81 -21.08 5.91
C LEU A 2 -2.71 -20.97 4.82
N HIS A 3 -2.88 -21.67 3.69
CA HIS A 3 -1.93 -21.63 2.56
C HIS A 3 -2.02 -20.32 1.73
N VAL A 4 -3.19 -19.67 1.69
CA VAL A 4 -3.38 -18.36 1.03
C VAL A 4 -2.75 -17.25 1.89
N LEU A 5 -2.77 -17.42 3.21
CA LEU A 5 -2.17 -16.49 4.16
C LEU A 5 -0.63 -16.54 4.09
N LEU A 6 -0.01 -17.72 3.96
CA LEU A 6 1.44 -17.87 3.76
C LEU A 6 1.94 -17.18 2.48
N LEU A 7 1.10 -17.15 1.43
CA LEU A 7 1.35 -16.44 0.18
C LEU A 7 1.25 -14.92 0.32
N LEU A 8 0.30 -14.41 1.12
CA LEU A 8 0.19 -13.00 1.51
C LEU A 8 1.40 -12.55 2.35
N LEU A 9 1.89 -13.42 3.23
CA LEU A 9 2.88 -13.11 4.27
C LEU A 9 4.33 -13.27 3.85
N ALA A 10 4.60 -14.08 2.82
CA ALA A 10 5.94 -14.14 2.25
C ALA A 10 6.38 -12.78 1.66
N THR A 11 5.47 -11.82 1.43
CA THR A 11 5.78 -10.47 0.92
C THR A 11 6.52 -9.58 1.93
N GLY A 12 6.64 -9.99 3.21
CA GLY A 12 7.40 -9.26 4.22
C GLY A 12 8.92 -9.23 3.96
N PRO A 13 9.60 -8.14 4.33
CA PRO A 13 11.06 -8.04 4.24
C PRO A 13 11.74 -9.10 5.12
N CYS A 14 12.96 -9.51 4.75
CA CYS A 14 13.91 -10.08 5.72
C CYS A 14 14.07 -9.12 6.92
N PRO A 15 14.28 -9.64 8.13
CA PRO A 15 14.15 -8.90 9.39
C PRO A 15 14.94 -7.59 9.40
N LYS A 16 14.29 -6.49 9.81
CA LYS A 16 15.03 -5.38 10.43
C LYS A 16 15.38 -5.82 11.84
N ALA A 17 16.68 -5.85 12.13
CA ALA A 17 17.14 -5.67 13.49
C ALA A 17 16.52 -4.36 14.02
N ASP A 18 15.86 -4.45 15.16
CA ASP A 18 15.56 -3.30 15.99
C ASP A 18 16.86 -2.51 16.17
N SER A 19 16.95 -1.32 15.57
CA SER A 19 18.02 -0.38 15.84
C SER A 19 17.75 0.31 17.19
N ALA A 20 17.82 -0.49 18.24
CA ALA A 20 17.99 -0.09 19.63
C ALA A 20 19.17 -0.91 20.18
N GLY A 21 20.38 -0.53 19.79
CA GLY A 21 21.61 -1.21 20.22
C GLY A 21 22.84 -0.39 19.85
N ARG A 22 23.53 0.09 20.88
CA ARG A 22 24.77 0.88 20.80
C ARG A 22 25.91 0.09 20.15
N ARG A 23 26.84 0.81 19.52
CA ARG A 23 28.08 0.32 18.89
C ARG A 23 28.92 -0.54 19.84
N ASP A 24 29.56 -1.57 19.31
CA ASP A 24 31.03 -1.75 19.26
C ASP A 24 31.37 -3.23 19.06
N SER A 25 31.79 -3.58 17.85
CA SER A 25 32.78 -4.64 17.56
C SER A 25 32.86 -4.86 16.05
N VAL A 26 34.02 -4.52 15.49
CA VAL A 26 34.42 -5.02 14.18
C VAL A 26 34.70 -6.52 14.34
N ALA A 27 33.68 -7.35 14.11
CA ALA A 27 33.87 -8.79 14.10
C ALA A 27 34.53 -9.21 12.78
N ARG A 28 35.72 -9.80 12.89
CA ARG A 28 36.51 -10.39 11.80
C ARG A 28 35.66 -11.36 10.98
N LEU A 29 35.80 -11.24 9.65
CA LEU A 29 35.27 -12.16 8.66
C LEU A 29 35.85 -13.56 8.86
N THR A 30 35.08 -14.48 9.43
CA THR A 30 35.28 -15.93 9.30
C THR A 30 33.97 -16.68 9.58
N SER A 31 33.17 -16.93 8.54
CA SER A 31 32.27 -18.09 8.49
C SER A 31 31.82 -18.36 7.05
N ARG A 32 31.71 -19.64 6.68
CA ARG A 32 31.34 -20.13 5.35
C ARG A 32 29.95 -19.66 4.96
N VAL A 33 29.85 -19.04 3.78
CA VAL A 33 28.61 -18.59 3.13
C VAL A 33 27.76 -19.81 2.75
N GLN A 34 26.60 -20.02 3.40
CA GLN A 34 25.57 -20.92 2.89
C GLN A 34 24.54 -20.11 2.09
N LEU A 35 24.61 -20.17 0.76
CA LEU A 35 23.54 -19.72 -0.12
C LEU A 35 22.29 -20.61 0.09
N ARG A 36 21.33 -20.19 0.92
CA ARG A 36 19.99 -20.78 0.88
C ARG A 36 19.20 -20.16 -0.27
N ARG A 37 19.15 -20.87 -1.41
CA ARG A 37 18.24 -20.56 -2.52
C ARG A 37 16.81 -20.95 -2.11
N GLY A 38 16.06 -19.99 -1.57
CA GLY A 38 14.64 -20.20 -1.26
C GLY A 38 13.79 -20.01 -2.51
N PHE A 39 13.30 -21.11 -3.08
CA PHE A 39 12.22 -21.08 -4.08
C PHE A 39 10.89 -21.37 -3.37
N LEU A 40 9.87 -20.56 -3.66
CA LEU A 40 8.53 -20.73 -3.14
C LEU A 40 7.54 -20.78 -4.32
N PRO A 41 6.79 -21.89 -4.51
CA PRO A 41 5.70 -21.90 -5.46
C PRO A 41 4.62 -20.93 -5.02
N VAL A 42 4.07 -20.20 -5.98
CA VAL A 42 3.04 -19.18 -5.75
C VAL A 42 1.88 -19.41 -6.70
N LEU A 43 0.66 -19.20 -6.21
CA LEU A 43 -0.57 -19.44 -6.96
C LEU A 43 -1.58 -18.34 -6.63
N TRP A 44 -2.24 -17.81 -7.64
CA TRP A 44 -3.39 -16.91 -7.49
C TRP A 44 -4.29 -17.01 -8.73
N SER A 45 -5.37 -16.24 -8.76
CA SER A 45 -6.28 -16.21 -9.90
C SER A 45 -6.82 -14.80 -10.17
N ASN A 46 -7.17 -14.52 -11.42
CA ASN A 46 -7.90 -13.32 -11.82
C ASN A 46 -8.83 -13.63 -13.01
N ASP A 47 -9.72 -12.70 -13.37
CA ASP A 47 -10.75 -12.95 -14.38
C ASP A 47 -10.19 -13.12 -15.79
N TYR A 48 -9.04 -12.50 -16.10
CA TYR A 48 -8.48 -12.51 -17.45
C TYR A 48 -7.56 -13.71 -17.68
N GLY A 49 -6.58 -13.90 -16.79
CA GLY A 49 -5.60 -14.98 -16.84
C GLY A 49 -6.08 -16.33 -16.28
N GLY A 50 -7.22 -16.36 -15.59
CA GLY A 50 -7.68 -17.55 -14.87
C GLY A 50 -6.74 -17.85 -13.70
N VAL A 51 -6.37 -19.12 -13.52
CA VAL A 51 -5.36 -19.54 -12.54
C VAL A 51 -3.98 -19.16 -13.06
N THR A 52 -3.15 -18.54 -12.20
CA THR A 52 -1.77 -18.17 -12.49
C THR A 52 -0.85 -18.91 -11.52
N VAL A 53 0.08 -19.68 -12.08
CA VAL A 53 1.13 -20.38 -11.32
C VAL A 53 2.44 -19.64 -11.48
N GLY A 54 3.21 -19.52 -10.42
CA GLY A 54 4.52 -18.90 -10.47
C GLY A 54 5.52 -19.47 -9.49
N LEU A 55 6.75 -19.00 -9.64
CA LEU A 55 7.86 -19.29 -8.75
C LEU A 55 8.40 -17.97 -8.24
N ARG A 56 8.54 -17.90 -6.92
CA ARG A 56 9.24 -16.82 -6.24
C ARG A 56 10.62 -17.31 -5.81
N ALA A 57 11.65 -16.54 -6.11
CA ALA A 57 13.02 -16.81 -5.72
C ALA A 57 13.62 -15.64 -4.94
N ARG A 58 14.45 -15.97 -3.94
CA ARG A 58 15.30 -15.02 -3.22
C ARG A 58 16.77 -15.38 -3.45
N PRO A 59 17.37 -14.99 -4.61
CA PRO A 59 18.65 -15.53 -5.06
C PRO A 59 19.86 -15.10 -4.22
N MET A 60 19.75 -14.07 -3.39
CA MET A 60 20.86 -13.52 -2.62
C MET A 60 20.41 -13.08 -1.22
N CYS A 61 20.35 -14.03 -0.29
CA CYS A 61 20.26 -13.76 1.14
C CYS A 61 21.66 -13.92 1.72
N ARG A 62 22.29 -12.84 2.20
CA ARG A 62 23.56 -12.89 2.92
C ARG A 62 23.33 -12.17 4.25
N ASP A 63 23.58 -12.88 5.35
CA ASP A 63 23.60 -12.42 6.75
C ASP A 63 22.74 -11.17 6.99
N ASP A 64 21.42 -11.38 6.98
CA ASP A 64 20.38 -10.44 7.40
C ASP A 64 19.93 -9.37 6.39
N VAL A 65 20.37 -9.41 5.13
CA VAL A 65 19.89 -8.47 4.09
C VAL A 65 19.41 -9.20 2.83
N GLU A 66 18.11 -9.10 2.53
CA GLU A 66 17.53 -9.55 1.24
C GLU A 66 18.04 -8.64 0.12
N ARG A 67 18.94 -9.16 -0.72
CA ARG A 67 19.52 -8.41 -1.85
C ARG A 67 18.74 -8.56 -3.14
N GLY A 68 17.82 -9.52 -3.24
CA GLY A 68 17.06 -9.76 -4.46
C GLY A 68 15.78 -10.55 -4.24
N LEU A 69 14.71 -10.12 -4.90
CA LEU A 69 13.43 -10.80 -5.04
C LEU A 69 13.11 -10.95 -6.53
N PHE A 70 12.81 -12.18 -6.95
CA PHE A 70 12.35 -12.47 -8.29
C PHE A 70 11.04 -13.25 -8.24
N VAL A 71 10.09 -12.90 -9.08
CA VAL A 71 8.85 -13.66 -9.28
C VAL A 71 8.61 -13.82 -10.78
N ALA A 72 8.48 -15.06 -11.23
CA ALA A 72 8.03 -15.37 -12.59
C ALA A 72 6.74 -16.19 -12.51
N SER A 73 5.81 -15.95 -13.42
CA SER A 73 4.51 -16.61 -13.42
C SER A 73 3.90 -16.71 -14.80
N ALA A 74 3.00 -17.68 -14.97
CA ALA A 74 2.26 -17.92 -16.19
C ALA A 74 0.76 -18.09 -15.88
N ALA A 75 -0.06 -17.33 -16.59
CA ALA A 75 -1.51 -17.48 -16.60
C ALA A 75 -1.91 -18.69 -17.44
N MET A 76 -2.82 -19.52 -16.93
CA MET A 76 -3.15 -20.82 -17.51
C MET A 76 -4.36 -20.79 -18.45
N ARG A 77 -5.08 -19.67 -18.54
CA ARG A 77 -6.24 -19.55 -19.44
C ARG A 77 -5.79 -19.39 -20.89
N GLY A 78 -6.25 -20.29 -21.76
CA GLY A 78 -5.85 -20.35 -23.18
C GLY A 78 -6.12 -19.11 -24.04
N GLY A 79 -6.95 -18.16 -23.58
CA GLY A 79 -7.23 -16.89 -24.27
C GLY A 79 -6.49 -15.67 -23.70
N ALA A 80 -5.66 -15.84 -22.68
CA ALA A 80 -4.98 -14.73 -22.02
C ALA A 80 -3.75 -14.29 -22.83
N THR A 81 -3.83 -13.11 -23.46
CA THR A 81 -2.65 -12.45 -24.04
C THR A 81 -1.73 -11.93 -22.92
N SER A 82 -0.42 -11.88 -23.16
CA SER A 82 0.58 -11.53 -22.12
C SER A 82 0.49 -12.44 -20.89
N SER A 83 0.39 -13.75 -21.10
CA SER A 83 0.22 -14.76 -20.06
C SER A 83 1.44 -14.90 -19.13
N ILE A 84 2.63 -14.52 -19.59
CA ILE A 84 3.86 -14.56 -18.79
C ILE A 84 4.05 -13.23 -18.07
N SER A 85 4.31 -13.30 -16.77
CA SER A 85 4.58 -12.14 -15.91
C SER A 85 5.89 -12.31 -15.14
N VAL A 86 6.67 -11.24 -15.05
CA VAL A 86 7.97 -11.20 -14.37
C VAL A 86 8.09 -9.95 -13.48
N TYR A 87 8.63 -10.15 -12.28
CA TYR A 87 8.99 -9.11 -11.32
C TYR A 87 10.42 -9.35 -10.85
N GLY A 88 11.25 -8.33 -10.88
CA GLY A 88 12.56 -8.33 -10.25
C GLY A 88 12.72 -7.11 -9.34
N ARG A 89 13.28 -7.30 -8.15
CA ARG A 89 13.72 -6.23 -7.26
C ARG A 89 15.07 -6.59 -6.66
N TRP A 90 15.99 -5.63 -6.66
CA TRP A 90 17.33 -5.75 -6.09
C TRP A 90 17.54 -4.64 -5.07
N SER A 91 18.08 -5.00 -3.91
CA SER A 91 18.37 -4.05 -2.84
C SER A 91 19.88 -3.92 -2.69
N ASN A 92 20.37 -2.69 -2.55
CA ASN A 92 21.78 -2.31 -2.48
C ASN A 92 22.63 -2.99 -3.57
N PRO A 93 22.28 -2.80 -4.87
CA PRO A 93 23.02 -3.45 -5.94
C PRO A 93 24.47 -2.96 -5.98
N PRO A 94 25.45 -3.87 -6.15
CA PRO A 94 26.88 -3.52 -6.08
C PRO A 94 27.34 -2.58 -7.19
N PHE A 95 26.61 -2.55 -8.32
CA PHE A 95 26.91 -1.68 -9.46
C PHE A 95 26.50 -0.21 -9.26
N LEU A 96 25.72 0.11 -8.21
CA LEU A 96 25.42 1.50 -7.82
C LEU A 96 26.41 2.05 -6.77
N GLY A 97 27.56 1.39 -6.59
CA GLY A 97 28.65 1.79 -5.68
C GLY A 97 28.57 1.14 -4.29
N ARG A 98 29.67 1.24 -3.52
CA ARG A 98 29.67 0.86 -2.09
C ARG A 98 28.58 1.70 -1.40
N GLY A 99 27.55 1.04 -0.88
CA GLY A 99 26.29 1.65 -0.43
C GLY A 99 26.49 2.94 0.36
N LEU A 100 25.57 3.89 0.15
CA LEU A 100 25.52 5.14 0.91
C LEU A 100 25.61 4.83 2.41
N PRO A 101 26.51 5.48 3.17
CA PRO A 101 26.55 5.30 4.63
C PRO A 101 25.16 5.59 5.21
N ARG A 102 24.51 4.57 5.77
CA ARG A 102 23.12 4.62 6.29
C ARG A 102 22.06 5.00 5.24
N GLY A 103 22.28 4.58 4.00
CA GLY A 103 21.28 4.64 2.94
C GLY A 103 20.96 3.26 2.37
N ALA A 104 19.73 3.11 1.90
CA ALA A 104 19.25 1.94 1.19
C ALA A 104 18.92 2.33 -0.26
N THR A 105 19.36 1.51 -1.20
CA THR A 105 19.01 1.66 -2.62
C THR A 105 18.19 0.45 -3.04
N SER A 106 17.19 0.63 -3.89
CA SER A 106 16.50 -0.48 -4.54
C SER A 106 16.21 -0.20 -6.00
N VAL A 107 16.34 -1.22 -6.84
CA VAL A 107 16.00 -1.19 -8.25
C VAL A 107 14.95 -2.26 -8.47
N ALA A 108 13.86 -1.94 -9.17
CA ALA A 108 12.84 -2.89 -9.55
C ALA A 108 12.47 -2.74 -11.02
N ALA A 109 12.10 -3.83 -11.66
CA ALA A 109 11.54 -3.86 -13.01
C ALA A 109 10.48 -4.94 -13.09
N TRP A 110 9.44 -4.70 -13.87
CA TRP A 110 8.32 -5.63 -14.00
C TRP A 110 7.65 -5.57 -15.35
N SER A 111 7.08 -6.71 -15.71
CA SER A 111 6.05 -6.87 -16.72
C SER A 111 5.04 -7.86 -16.16
N ILE A 112 3.95 -7.37 -15.58
CA ILE A 112 3.01 -8.17 -14.79
C ILE A 112 1.58 -7.77 -15.13
N GLU A 113 0.79 -8.75 -15.55
CA GLU A 113 -0.68 -8.65 -15.65
C GLU A 113 -1.16 -7.31 -16.21
N GLY A 114 -0.71 -7.00 -17.43
CA GLY A 114 -1.10 -5.79 -18.15
C GLY A 114 -0.43 -4.50 -17.71
N ARG A 115 0.67 -4.58 -16.95
CA ARG A 115 1.52 -3.44 -16.57
C ARG A 115 2.97 -3.72 -16.84
N THR A 116 3.70 -2.70 -17.26
CA THR A 116 5.17 -2.74 -17.35
C THR A 116 5.73 -1.51 -16.65
N GLY A 117 6.90 -1.64 -16.05
CA GLY A 117 7.53 -0.50 -15.41
C GLY A 117 8.87 -0.81 -14.78
N ALA A 118 9.47 0.24 -14.25
CA ALA A 118 10.71 0.19 -13.52
C ALA A 118 10.70 1.24 -12.41
N ALA A 119 11.39 0.95 -11.31
CA ALA A 119 11.58 1.89 -10.21
C ALA A 119 13.02 1.86 -9.71
N LEU A 120 13.51 3.03 -9.33
CA LEU A 120 14.74 3.23 -8.57
C LEU A 120 14.38 4.00 -7.32
N ALA A 121 14.64 3.44 -6.14
CA ALA A 121 14.45 4.14 -4.88
C ALA A 121 15.76 4.28 -4.12
N LEU A 122 15.98 5.45 -3.55
CA LEU A 122 17.07 5.79 -2.66
C LEU A 122 16.44 6.26 -1.36
N ASP A 123 16.90 5.77 -0.21
CA ASP A 123 16.44 6.19 1.11
C ASP A 123 17.65 6.40 2.01
N ARG A 124 17.59 7.39 2.90
CA ARG A 124 18.71 7.76 3.77
C ARG A 124 18.24 8.26 5.12
N SER A 125 18.91 7.80 6.17
CA SER A 125 18.74 8.32 7.53
C SER A 125 19.90 9.26 7.91
N PRO A 126 19.65 10.44 8.52
CA PRO A 126 20.69 11.38 8.92
C PRO A 126 21.69 10.80 9.93
N SER A 127 22.95 11.25 9.85
CA SER A 127 24.03 10.74 10.71
C SER A 127 23.92 11.19 12.17
N ARG A 128 23.36 12.38 12.39
CA ARG A 128 23.07 12.99 13.70
C ARG A 128 21.67 13.58 13.64
N PRO A 129 20.64 12.90 14.17
CA PRO A 129 19.32 13.50 14.26
C PRO A 129 19.36 14.65 15.29
N PRO A 130 18.68 15.79 15.03
CA PRO A 130 18.58 16.90 15.98
C PRO A 130 17.93 16.50 17.30
N ASP A 131 16.99 15.55 17.25
CA ASP A 131 16.37 14.90 18.40
C ASP A 131 16.70 13.40 18.36
N PRO A 132 17.43 12.85 19.35
CA PRO A 132 17.74 11.42 19.43
C PRO A 132 16.53 10.49 19.45
N ARG A 133 15.33 11.00 19.80
CA ARG A 133 14.06 10.25 19.83
C ARG A 133 13.33 10.26 18.49
N ALA A 134 13.78 11.08 17.54
CA ALA A 134 13.20 11.23 16.22
C ALA A 134 14.01 10.45 15.18
N GLU A 135 13.42 9.38 14.66
CA GLU A 135 13.91 8.69 13.48
C GLU A 135 13.44 9.47 12.25
N ARG A 136 14.36 9.88 11.37
CA ARG A 136 14.04 10.63 10.14
C ARG A 136 14.59 9.89 8.93
N HIS A 137 13.80 9.82 7.86
CA HIS A 137 14.18 9.22 6.59
C HIS A 137 13.88 10.19 5.46
N PHE A 138 14.83 10.29 4.53
CA PHE A 138 14.72 11.08 3.31
C PHE A 138 14.93 10.15 2.13
N GLY A 139 13.94 10.07 1.25
CA GLY A 139 13.98 9.20 0.09
C GLY A 139 13.69 9.91 -1.22
N VAL A 140 14.17 9.35 -2.32
CA VAL A 140 13.83 9.73 -3.69
C VAL A 140 13.51 8.48 -4.46
N THR A 141 12.32 8.43 -5.09
CA THR A 141 11.93 7.34 -5.97
C THR A 141 11.71 7.84 -7.38
N VAL A 142 12.39 7.26 -8.36
CA VAL A 142 12.09 7.42 -9.78
C VAL A 142 11.25 6.22 -10.21
N LEU A 143 10.11 6.46 -10.84
CA LEU A 143 9.14 5.44 -11.22
C LEU A 143 8.69 5.66 -12.67
N TRP A 144 8.74 4.60 -13.48
CA TRP A 144 8.01 4.51 -14.73
C TRP A 144 7.01 3.38 -14.63
N MET A 145 5.74 3.65 -14.96
CA MET A 145 4.69 2.64 -15.01
C MET A 145 3.78 2.88 -16.20
N ALA A 146 3.44 1.81 -16.92
CA ALA A 146 2.62 1.85 -18.12
C ALA A 146 1.60 0.71 -18.12
N THR A 147 0.38 0.98 -18.58
CA THR A 147 -0.58 -0.07 -18.91
C THR A 147 -0.27 -0.67 -20.28
N THR A 148 -0.13 -1.99 -20.36
CA THR A 148 0.13 -2.73 -21.60
C THR A 148 -1.06 -3.56 -22.06
N ASN A 149 -1.87 -4.07 -21.13
CA ASN A 149 -3.06 -4.87 -21.45
C ASN A 149 -4.19 -4.60 -20.44
N LEU A 150 -5.20 -3.83 -20.86
CA LEU A 150 -6.35 -3.50 -20.02
C LEU A 150 -7.23 -4.70 -19.68
N GLY A 151 -7.07 -5.85 -20.34
CA GLY A 151 -7.85 -7.05 -20.04
C GLY A 151 -7.66 -7.54 -18.59
N TYR A 152 -6.45 -7.40 -18.06
CA TYR A 152 -6.12 -7.73 -16.66
C TYR A 152 -6.58 -6.65 -15.66
N LEU A 153 -6.86 -5.43 -16.11
CA LEU A 153 -7.01 -4.27 -15.24
C LEU A 153 -8.50 -3.95 -15.01
N ASP A 154 -8.84 -3.58 -13.78
CA ASP A 154 -10.16 -3.01 -13.51
C ASP A 154 -10.25 -1.62 -14.14
N ARG A 155 -11.16 -1.45 -15.11
CA ARG A 155 -11.36 -0.18 -15.80
C ARG A 155 -11.82 0.93 -14.86
N ARG A 156 -12.41 0.63 -13.70
CA ARG A 156 -12.77 1.67 -12.72
C ARG A 156 -11.54 2.32 -12.07
N LEU A 157 -10.41 1.61 -12.05
CA LEU A 157 -9.15 2.03 -11.42
C LEU A 157 -8.06 2.40 -12.43
N TRP A 158 -8.15 1.94 -13.68
CA TRP A 158 -7.10 2.10 -14.68
C TRP A 158 -7.61 2.66 -16.01
N ASP A 159 -6.90 3.67 -16.50
CA ASP A 159 -6.98 4.15 -17.88
C ASP A 159 -5.81 3.58 -18.71
N ASN A 160 -5.94 3.63 -20.05
CA ASN A 160 -4.85 3.33 -20.98
C ASN A 160 -3.78 4.43 -20.98
N ALA A 161 -2.98 4.47 -19.92
CA ALA A 161 -1.98 5.51 -19.72
C ALA A 161 -0.76 4.96 -18.97
N GLY A 162 0.35 5.68 -19.12
CA GLY A 162 1.53 5.50 -18.29
C GLY A 162 2.01 6.81 -17.72
N SER A 163 2.91 6.73 -16.75
CA SER A 163 3.56 7.88 -16.13
C SER A 163 5.06 7.64 -15.93
N ILE A 164 5.80 8.74 -15.93
CA ILE A 164 7.20 8.81 -15.49
C ILE A 164 7.23 9.85 -14.36
N GLU A 165 7.71 9.45 -13.20
CA GLU A 165 7.61 10.22 -11.95
C GLU A 165 8.94 10.23 -11.20
N ILE A 166 9.25 11.35 -10.57
CA ILE A 166 10.30 11.50 -9.56
C ILE A 166 9.62 11.93 -8.27
N SER A 167 9.93 11.23 -7.19
CA SER A 167 9.19 11.28 -5.93
C SER A 167 10.13 11.48 -4.73
N PRO A 168 10.56 12.71 -4.42
CA PRO A 168 11.14 13.02 -3.12
C PRO A 168 10.13 12.77 -1.99
N SER A 169 10.63 12.24 -0.88
CA SER A 169 9.86 11.86 0.30
C SER A 169 10.62 12.16 1.58
N LEU A 170 9.88 12.48 2.63
CA LEU A 170 10.36 12.69 3.98
C LEU A 170 9.43 11.92 4.92
N SER A 171 10.00 11.18 5.86
CA SER A 171 9.24 10.62 6.98
C SER A 171 9.95 10.82 8.31
N THR A 172 9.17 10.92 9.37
CA THR A 172 9.68 10.96 10.74
C THR A 172 8.82 10.12 11.66
N THR A 173 9.47 9.42 12.60
CA THR A 173 8.81 8.72 13.70
C THR A 173 9.42 9.21 15.01
N VAL A 174 8.58 9.65 15.94
CA VAL A 174 8.99 10.12 17.27
C VAL A 174 8.34 9.25 18.33
N ARG A 175 9.15 8.73 19.25
CA ARG A 175 8.69 7.90 20.38
C ARG A 175 8.81 8.69 21.68
N ARG A 176 7.72 8.86 22.42
CA ARG A 176 7.64 9.60 23.72
C ARG A 176 7.20 8.67 24.85
N GLY A 177 7.54 9.03 26.10
CA GLY A 177 7.14 8.30 27.31
C GLY A 177 7.62 6.85 27.33
N GLY A 178 8.93 6.62 27.16
CA GLY A 178 9.48 5.25 27.13
C GLY A 178 9.15 4.44 25.86
N GLY A 179 8.46 5.03 24.87
CA GLY A 179 8.06 4.35 23.63
C GLY A 179 6.56 4.08 23.53
N GLU A 180 5.80 4.44 24.56
CA GLU A 180 4.35 4.23 24.64
C GLU A 180 3.56 5.06 23.62
N THR A 181 3.93 6.33 23.45
CA THR A 181 3.30 7.21 22.46
C THR A 181 4.17 7.31 21.22
N VAL A 182 3.59 6.98 20.07
CA VAL A 182 4.27 6.99 18.77
C VAL A 182 3.62 8.02 17.87
N TRP A 183 4.40 9.01 17.46
CA TRP A 183 4.03 9.96 16.42
C TRP A 183 4.72 9.58 15.12
N ARG A 184 4.00 9.65 14.01
CA ARG A 184 4.55 9.49 12.66
C ARG A 184 4.09 10.64 11.81
N ALA A 185 4.96 11.11 10.92
CA ALA A 185 4.58 12.00 9.86
C ALA A 185 5.33 11.63 8.59
N SER A 186 4.68 11.70 7.44
CA SER A 186 5.26 11.44 6.14
C SER A 186 4.75 12.44 5.11
N ALA A 187 5.58 12.76 4.14
CA ALA A 187 5.24 13.61 3.00
C ALA A 187 5.96 13.10 1.76
N VAL A 188 5.27 13.12 0.63
CA VAL A 188 5.82 12.76 -0.68
C VAL A 188 5.27 13.70 -1.74
N ALA A 189 6.15 14.17 -2.61
CA ALA A 189 5.80 14.94 -3.79
C ALA A 189 6.20 14.14 -5.02
N ARG A 190 5.24 13.72 -5.85
CA ARG A 190 5.48 12.99 -7.10
C ARG A 190 5.35 13.98 -8.25
N ILE A 191 6.42 14.21 -8.99
CA ILE A 191 6.47 15.17 -10.10
C ILE A 191 6.78 14.39 -11.36
N GLY A 192 6.00 14.58 -12.42
CA GLY A 192 6.13 13.71 -13.57
C GLY A 192 5.35 14.12 -14.80
N THR A 193 5.39 13.25 -15.79
CA THR A 193 4.54 13.33 -16.98
C THR A 193 3.65 12.10 -17.03
N VAL A 194 2.39 12.31 -17.40
CA VAL A 194 1.45 11.26 -17.76
C VAL A 194 1.31 11.26 -19.28
N TYR A 195 1.26 10.09 -19.88
CA TYR A 195 0.99 9.92 -21.30
C TYR A 195 -0.17 8.96 -21.50
N ARG A 196 -1.16 9.38 -22.27
CA ARG A 196 -2.37 8.58 -22.57
C ARG A 196 -2.38 8.26 -24.06
N ARG A 197 -2.75 7.02 -24.42
CA ARG A 197 -2.90 6.67 -25.84
C ARG A 197 -4.08 7.47 -26.43
N GLY A 198 -3.80 8.33 -27.39
CA GLY A 198 -4.81 9.12 -28.11
C GLY A 198 -5.56 8.27 -29.14
N THR A 199 -6.73 8.73 -29.56
CA THR A 199 -7.56 8.06 -30.57
C THR A 199 -7.59 8.76 -31.94
N ALA A 200 -6.90 9.90 -32.11
CA ALA A 200 -7.15 10.78 -33.27
C ALA A 200 -5.92 11.19 -34.11
N ASP A 201 -4.68 11.09 -33.60
CA ASP A 201 -3.49 11.45 -34.37
C ASP A 201 -2.48 10.27 -34.46
N PRO A 202 -2.26 9.69 -35.65
CA PRO A 202 -1.25 8.65 -35.84
C PRO A 202 0.20 9.18 -35.74
N ARG A 203 0.44 10.49 -35.82
CA ARG A 203 1.78 11.10 -35.71
C ARG A 203 2.21 11.34 -34.26
N SER A 204 1.26 11.52 -33.35
CA SER A 204 1.50 11.51 -31.90
C SER A 204 0.48 10.58 -31.22
N PRO A 205 0.74 9.25 -31.22
CA PRO A 205 -0.20 8.27 -30.67
C PRO A 205 -0.45 8.45 -29.16
N TYR A 206 0.28 9.36 -28.51
CA TYR A 206 0.16 9.69 -27.10
C TYR A 206 -0.02 11.20 -26.89
N GLY A 207 -0.92 11.58 -25.99
CA GLY A 207 -0.97 12.92 -25.41
C GLY A 207 -0.19 12.94 -24.10
N TYR A 208 0.74 13.88 -23.96
CA TYR A 208 1.59 14.05 -22.77
C TYR A 208 1.13 15.25 -21.95
N GLU A 209 1.15 15.10 -20.63
CA GLU A 209 0.82 16.17 -19.70
C GLU A 209 1.71 16.11 -18.47
N ALA A 210 2.25 17.26 -18.06
CA ALA A 210 2.98 17.39 -16.81
C ALA A 210 2.02 17.46 -15.62
N PHE A 211 2.40 16.82 -14.52
CA PHE A 211 1.64 16.88 -13.28
C PHE A 211 2.53 16.84 -12.05
N THR A 212 1.95 17.27 -10.93
CA THR A 212 2.51 17.15 -9.58
C THR A 212 1.44 16.57 -8.66
N ARG A 213 1.76 15.50 -7.94
CA ARG A 213 0.92 14.87 -6.92
C ARG A 213 1.59 14.98 -5.56
N LEU A 214 1.00 15.74 -4.66
CA LEU A 214 1.46 15.92 -3.28
C LEU A 214 0.61 15.06 -2.35
N SER A 215 1.23 14.40 -1.38
CA SER A 215 0.50 13.76 -0.28
C SER A 215 1.30 13.79 1.00
N GLY A 216 0.62 13.97 2.12
CA GLY A 216 1.21 13.88 3.44
C GLY A 216 0.26 13.24 4.43
N GLU A 217 0.84 12.61 5.45
CA GLU A 217 0.11 12.04 6.57
C GLU A 217 0.80 12.40 7.89
N ALA A 218 0.00 12.50 8.94
CA ALA A 218 0.48 12.56 10.30
C ALA A 218 -0.40 11.67 11.17
N SER A 219 0.20 10.85 12.02
CA SER A 219 -0.54 9.99 12.93
C SER A 219 0.07 9.95 14.32
N VAL A 220 -0.78 9.69 15.29
CA VAL A 220 -0.41 9.45 16.68
C VAL A 220 -1.09 8.18 17.16
N ARG A 221 -0.36 7.37 17.91
CA ARG A 221 -0.92 6.32 18.76
C ARG A 221 -0.45 6.50 20.18
N THR A 222 -1.38 6.53 21.11
CA THR A 222 -1.12 6.78 22.53
C THR A 222 -1.97 5.86 23.40
N PRO A 223 -1.40 5.22 24.45
CA PRO A 223 -2.19 4.47 25.41
C PRO A 223 -3.00 5.45 26.27
N LEU A 224 -4.30 5.18 26.42
CA LEU A 224 -5.17 5.87 27.37
C LEU A 224 -5.21 5.15 28.72
N SER A 225 -5.00 3.83 28.72
CA SER A 225 -4.87 2.98 29.89
C SER A 225 -4.08 1.72 29.53
N GLY A 226 -3.74 0.87 30.50
CA GLY A 226 -2.96 -0.36 30.25
C GLY A 226 -3.56 -1.32 29.22
N ALA A 227 -4.88 -1.22 28.95
CA ALA A 227 -5.58 -2.03 27.96
C ALA A 227 -6.14 -1.23 26.77
N THR A 228 -6.10 0.11 26.80
CA THR A 228 -6.79 0.94 25.79
C THR A 228 -5.80 1.83 25.06
N THR A 229 -5.85 1.84 23.73
CA THR A 229 -5.01 2.70 22.89
C THR A 229 -5.88 3.52 21.95
N PHE A 230 -5.60 4.82 21.90
CA PHE A 230 -6.20 5.75 20.96
C PHE A 230 -5.23 6.00 19.80
N GLY A 231 -5.77 6.00 18.59
CA GLY A 231 -5.07 6.34 17.36
C GLY A 231 -5.80 7.47 16.64
N ALA A 232 -5.04 8.43 16.13
CA ALA A 232 -5.55 9.43 15.21
C ALA A 232 -4.61 9.57 14.02
N ARG A 233 -5.16 9.75 12.82
CA ARG A 233 -4.43 10.05 11.59
C ARG A 233 -5.10 11.17 10.83
N LEU A 234 -4.28 12.06 10.28
CA LEU A 234 -4.64 13.06 9.28
C LEU A 234 -3.92 12.71 7.99
N PHE A 235 -4.63 12.75 6.88
CA PHE A 235 -4.10 12.66 5.52
C PHE A 235 -4.54 13.87 4.71
N ALA A 236 -3.66 14.37 3.86
CA ALA A 236 -4.00 15.33 2.82
C ALA A 236 -3.26 14.97 1.54
N GLY A 237 -3.96 15.02 0.40
CA GLY A 237 -3.37 14.81 -0.91
C GLY A 237 -3.98 15.70 -1.98
N ALA A 238 -3.18 16.08 -2.98
CA ALA A 238 -3.58 16.91 -4.10
C ALA A 238 -2.85 16.52 -5.39
N TYR A 239 -3.53 16.62 -6.52
CA TYR A 239 -3.07 16.42 -7.88
C TYR A 239 -3.23 17.74 -8.63
N LEU A 240 -2.09 18.26 -9.08
CA LEU A 240 -1.93 19.51 -9.78
C LEU A 240 -1.52 19.17 -11.21
N GLY A 241 -2.40 19.46 -12.15
CA GLY A 241 -2.26 19.18 -13.58
C GLY A 241 -3.29 20.00 -14.34
N ALA A 242 -3.12 20.16 -15.65
CA ALA A 242 -4.03 20.94 -16.48
C ALA A 242 -5.38 20.21 -16.65
N SER A 243 -5.36 18.87 -16.70
CA SER A 243 -6.53 18.01 -16.85
C SER A 243 -6.82 17.21 -15.58
N HIS A 244 -7.95 16.49 -15.61
CA HIS A 244 -8.27 15.53 -14.57
C HIS A 244 -7.29 14.35 -14.59
N PRO A 245 -6.81 13.89 -13.43
CA PRO A 245 -5.91 12.75 -13.35
C PRO A 245 -6.53 11.51 -14.00
N VAL A 246 -5.69 10.75 -14.70
CA VAL A 246 -6.00 9.35 -15.07
C VAL A 246 -6.39 8.58 -13.81
N ARG A 247 -7.26 7.57 -13.94
CA ARG A 247 -7.84 6.85 -12.79
C ARG A 247 -6.79 6.35 -11.79
N GLN A 248 -5.68 5.82 -12.28
CA GLN A 248 -4.58 5.28 -11.48
C GLN A 248 -3.76 6.34 -10.72
N LEU A 249 -3.88 7.63 -11.04
CA LEU A 249 -3.15 8.73 -10.40
C LEU A 249 -4.05 9.64 -9.55
N ARG A 250 -5.34 9.31 -9.42
CA ARG A 250 -6.26 10.03 -8.54
C ARG A 250 -5.79 9.97 -7.09
N ILE A 251 -6.10 11.00 -6.32
CA ILE A 251 -6.03 10.91 -4.85
C ILE A 251 -7.19 10.01 -4.42
N ALA A 252 -6.85 8.80 -3.96
CA ALA A 252 -7.83 7.80 -3.54
C ALA A 252 -8.56 8.23 -2.27
N VAL A 253 -9.87 7.97 -2.24
CA VAL A 253 -10.73 8.22 -1.08
C VAL A 253 -10.70 7.02 -0.14
N ALA A 254 -10.90 5.83 -0.69
CA ALA A 254 -11.00 4.59 0.06
C ALA A 254 -9.71 3.76 -0.11
N GLY A 255 -8.74 4.05 0.76
CA GLY A 255 -7.54 3.23 0.89
C GLY A 255 -6.47 3.47 -0.15
N ALA A 256 -5.60 2.47 -0.31
CA ALA A 256 -4.41 2.47 -1.14
C ALA A 256 -4.76 2.59 -2.63
N ASP A 257 -3.96 3.38 -3.34
CA ASP A 257 -4.16 3.59 -4.77
C ASP A 257 -3.65 2.39 -5.62
N PRO A 258 -3.91 2.38 -6.93
CA PRO A 258 -3.49 1.27 -7.77
C PRO A 258 -1.96 1.08 -7.88
N TYR A 259 -1.16 2.12 -7.69
CA TYR A 259 0.31 2.05 -7.68
C TYR A 259 0.85 1.55 -6.33
N GLU A 260 0.07 1.65 -5.26
CA GLU A 260 0.41 1.10 -3.95
C GLU A 260 0.06 -0.40 -3.88
N THR A 261 -1.01 -0.81 -4.55
CA THR A 261 -1.53 -2.20 -4.50
C THR A 261 -0.99 -3.12 -5.60
N PHE A 262 -0.32 -2.61 -6.65
CA PHE A 262 0.04 -3.41 -7.83
C PHE A 262 0.96 -4.60 -7.55
N THR A 263 1.74 -4.57 -6.47
CA THR A 263 2.64 -5.68 -6.11
C THR A 263 1.88 -6.85 -5.49
N ASN A 264 0.67 -6.63 -4.96
CA ASN A 264 -0.14 -7.67 -4.34
C ASN A 264 -0.96 -8.44 -5.40
N PRO A 265 -0.67 -9.73 -5.65
CA PRO A 265 -1.39 -10.53 -6.66
C PRO A 265 -2.88 -10.69 -6.37
N PHE A 266 -3.29 -10.50 -5.11
CA PHE A 266 -4.68 -10.67 -4.70
C PHE A 266 -5.52 -9.39 -4.84
N LEU A 267 -4.89 -8.25 -5.15
CA LEU A 267 -5.56 -6.94 -5.32
C LEU A 267 -5.34 -6.34 -6.70
N ARG A 268 -4.20 -6.61 -7.33
CA ARG A 268 -3.75 -5.84 -8.49
C ARG A 268 -4.58 -6.05 -9.75
N SER A 269 -5.27 -7.18 -9.92
CA SER A 269 -5.93 -7.50 -11.19
C SER A 269 -7.43 -7.66 -11.02
N ARG A 270 -8.17 -7.41 -12.10
CA ARG A 270 -9.63 -7.56 -12.13
C ARG A 270 -10.02 -8.98 -11.73
N GLY A 271 -10.90 -9.09 -10.73
CA GLY A 271 -11.35 -10.38 -10.18
C GLY A 271 -10.28 -11.15 -9.41
N ALA A 272 -9.17 -10.49 -9.02
CA ALA A 272 -8.26 -11.05 -8.04
C ALA A 272 -9.00 -11.32 -6.72
N LEU A 273 -8.51 -12.28 -5.94
CA LEU A 273 -9.23 -12.89 -4.83
C LEU A 273 -9.87 -11.88 -3.85
N LEU A 274 -9.16 -10.80 -3.54
CA LEU A 274 -9.60 -9.80 -2.54
C LEU A 274 -10.39 -8.64 -3.15
N VAL A 275 -10.61 -8.62 -4.47
CA VAL A 275 -11.42 -7.60 -5.18
C VAL A 275 -12.61 -8.22 -5.90
N ARG A 276 -12.98 -9.45 -5.52
CA ARG A 276 -14.15 -10.13 -6.07
C ARG A 276 -15.44 -9.46 -5.60
N PRO A 277 -16.54 -9.58 -6.38
CA PRO A 277 -17.86 -9.27 -5.87
C PRO A 277 -18.10 -9.95 -4.53
N ASP A 278 -18.79 -9.25 -3.63
CA ASP A 278 -19.16 -9.73 -2.30
C ASP A 278 -17.98 -10.02 -1.34
N PHE A 279 -16.76 -9.60 -1.70
CA PHE A 279 -15.62 -9.63 -0.80
C PHE A 279 -15.06 -8.22 -0.61
N TYR A 280 -15.35 -7.62 0.53
CA TYR A 280 -15.01 -6.23 0.83
C TYR A 280 -13.64 -6.15 1.51
N TYR A 281 -12.58 -6.21 0.72
CA TYR A 281 -11.23 -5.97 1.22
C TYR A 281 -10.91 -4.48 1.26
N HIS A 282 -10.39 -4.02 2.41
CA HIS A 282 -9.85 -2.69 2.56
C HIS A 282 -8.32 -2.72 2.58
N ALA A 283 -7.68 -2.04 1.63
CA ALA A 283 -6.24 -1.81 1.63
C ALA A 283 -5.98 -0.42 2.24
N PRO A 284 -5.40 -0.29 3.45
CA PRO A 284 -5.19 1.03 4.04
C PRO A 284 -4.22 1.89 3.23
N GLY A 285 -4.55 3.17 3.08
CA GLY A 285 -3.78 4.15 2.29
C GLY A 285 -4.58 5.42 2.02
N ALA A 286 -3.92 6.45 1.48
CA ALA A 286 -4.52 7.75 1.15
C ALA A 286 -5.46 8.30 2.25
N ALA A 287 -6.65 8.80 1.91
CA ALA A 287 -7.63 9.33 2.88
C ALA A 287 -8.26 8.24 3.77
N ASN A 288 -8.14 6.97 3.37
CA ASN A 288 -8.48 5.81 4.17
C ASN A 288 -9.94 5.79 4.70
N LEU A 289 -10.92 6.26 3.92
CA LEU A 289 -12.33 6.14 4.30
C LEU A 289 -12.81 4.71 4.02
N ARG A 290 -12.94 3.92 5.09
CA ARG A 290 -13.02 2.46 5.04
C ARG A 290 -14.26 1.92 4.35
N ALA A 291 -15.41 2.52 4.59
CA ALA A 291 -16.70 1.99 4.12
C ALA A 291 -17.01 2.28 2.64
N PHE A 292 -16.16 3.01 1.93
CA PHE A 292 -16.43 3.49 0.57
C PHE A 292 -15.77 2.63 -0.50
N ARG A 293 -16.27 2.69 -1.74
CA ARG A 293 -15.66 1.97 -2.86
C ARG A 293 -14.25 2.49 -3.16
N ASN A 294 -13.35 1.58 -3.53
CA ASN A 294 -11.96 1.87 -3.88
C ASN A 294 -11.78 2.64 -5.21
N ASP A 295 -12.81 2.72 -6.05
CA ASP A 295 -12.78 3.45 -7.32
C ASP A 295 -13.06 4.96 -7.18
N LEU A 296 -13.39 5.39 -5.96
CA LEU A 296 -13.58 6.79 -5.64
C LEU A 296 -12.23 7.49 -5.46
N GLY A 297 -12.04 8.56 -6.22
CA GLY A 297 -10.85 9.39 -6.18
C GLY A 297 -11.02 10.65 -7.01
N GLY A 298 -10.19 11.65 -6.73
CA GLY A 298 -10.25 12.91 -7.46
C GLY A 298 -8.94 13.65 -7.46
N ARG A 299 -9.02 14.97 -7.67
CA ARG A 299 -7.85 15.85 -7.65
C ARG A 299 -7.30 16.03 -6.25
N TRP A 300 -8.12 16.01 -5.20
CA TRP A 300 -7.64 16.18 -3.84
C TRP A 300 -8.55 15.46 -2.85
N ALA A 301 -8.00 15.15 -1.69
CA ALA A 301 -8.74 14.61 -0.55
C ALA A 301 -8.03 14.97 0.75
N VAL A 302 -8.83 15.23 1.78
CA VAL A 302 -8.39 15.35 3.17
C VAL A 302 -9.17 14.33 3.98
N GLY A 303 -8.48 13.54 4.80
CA GLY A 303 -9.07 12.47 5.61
C GLY A 303 -8.58 12.55 7.05
N VAL A 304 -9.48 12.29 8.00
CA VAL A 304 -9.17 12.10 9.42
C VAL A 304 -9.70 10.74 9.85
N ASN A 305 -8.84 9.90 10.40
CA ASN A 305 -9.17 8.58 10.91
C ASN A 305 -8.94 8.55 12.41
N LEU A 306 -9.95 8.14 13.17
CA LEU A 306 -9.90 7.99 14.61
C LEU A 306 -10.16 6.53 14.98
N GLU A 307 -9.37 5.99 15.91
CA GLU A 307 -9.47 4.62 16.37
C GLU A 307 -9.33 4.53 17.88
N LEU A 308 -10.20 3.75 18.50
CA LEU A 308 -10.11 3.38 19.89
C LEU A 308 -10.05 1.87 19.97
N THR A 309 -8.93 1.33 20.45
CA THR A 309 -8.72 -0.11 20.59
C THR A 309 -8.66 -0.50 22.06
N ARG A 310 -9.43 -1.53 22.44
CA ARG A 310 -9.38 -2.15 23.77
C ARG A 310 -8.88 -3.57 23.64
N ARG A 311 -7.68 -3.82 24.17
CA ARG A 311 -7.06 -5.14 24.20
C ARG A 311 -7.89 -6.09 25.06
N LEU A 312 -8.26 -7.23 24.49
CA LEU A 312 -8.93 -8.32 25.19
C LEU A 312 -7.94 -9.40 25.62
N LEU A 313 -6.94 -9.66 24.77
CA LEU A 313 -5.98 -10.73 24.95
C LEU A 313 -4.59 -10.28 24.51
N ARG A 314 -3.57 -10.68 25.27
CA ARG A 314 -2.16 -10.65 24.89
C ARG A 314 -1.53 -12.01 25.16
N ARG A 315 -0.74 -12.51 24.23
CA ARG A 315 0.04 -13.74 24.38
C ARG A 315 1.47 -13.52 23.92
N GLU A 316 2.40 -13.92 24.76
CA GLU A 316 3.84 -13.87 24.48
C GLU A 316 4.31 -15.06 23.62
N THR A 317 3.48 -16.11 23.47
CA THR A 317 3.76 -17.31 22.65
C THR A 317 2.56 -17.67 21.75
N GLY A 318 2.83 -18.39 20.65
CA GLY A 318 1.80 -18.88 19.71
C GLY A 318 1.50 -17.94 18.52
N LEU A 319 0.64 -18.44 17.61
CA LEU A 319 0.25 -17.74 16.37
C LEU A 319 -0.43 -16.40 16.67
N LEU A 320 -1.48 -16.42 17.49
CA LEU A 320 -2.22 -15.22 17.88
C LEU A 320 -1.50 -14.53 19.04
N ARG A 321 -0.97 -13.33 18.79
CA ARG A 321 -0.25 -12.51 19.78
C ARG A 321 -1.15 -11.55 20.54
N GLU A 322 -2.14 -10.99 19.85
CA GLU A 322 -3.01 -9.97 20.42
C GLU A 322 -4.39 -10.04 19.78
N ALA A 323 -5.43 -9.82 20.58
CA ALA A 323 -6.79 -9.56 20.10
C ALA A 323 -7.36 -8.34 20.81
N ALA A 324 -7.99 -7.44 20.06
CA ALA A 324 -8.57 -6.20 20.55
C ALA A 324 -9.92 -5.93 19.88
N LEU A 325 -10.83 -5.30 20.63
CA LEU A 325 -11.99 -4.65 20.05
C LEU A 325 -11.60 -3.26 19.59
N GLU A 326 -12.19 -2.81 18.50
CA GLU A 326 -11.96 -1.50 17.92
C GLU A 326 -13.29 -0.77 17.72
N GLY A 327 -13.31 0.52 18.02
CA GLY A 327 -14.26 1.47 17.46
C GLY A 327 -13.51 2.45 16.57
N PHE A 328 -14.08 2.77 15.40
CA PHE A 328 -13.47 3.68 14.43
C PHE A 328 -14.45 4.72 13.90
N VAL A 329 -13.92 5.88 13.54
CA VAL A 329 -14.61 6.95 12.84
C VAL A 329 -13.68 7.53 11.79
N ASP A 330 -14.14 7.58 10.55
CA ASP A 330 -13.42 8.13 9.42
C ASP A 330 -14.21 9.31 8.84
N LEU A 331 -13.53 10.45 8.66
CA LEU A 331 -14.10 11.69 8.15
C LEU A 331 -13.29 12.15 6.95
N GLY A 332 -13.94 12.65 5.90
CA GLY A 332 -13.23 13.14 4.73
C GLY A 332 -13.93 14.28 4.01
N VAL A 333 -13.11 15.11 3.37
CA VAL A 333 -13.54 16.13 2.41
C VAL A 333 -12.77 15.86 1.13
N VAL A 334 -13.49 15.63 0.03
CA VAL A 334 -12.92 15.12 -1.22
C VAL A 334 -13.38 15.93 -2.41
N ASP A 335 -12.57 15.89 -3.46
CA ASP A 335 -12.90 16.45 -4.77
C ASP A 335 -14.11 15.75 -5.42
N THR A 336 -14.73 16.45 -6.37
CA THR A 336 -16.03 16.04 -6.95
C THR A 336 -15.93 15.18 -8.21
N VAL A 337 -14.71 14.86 -8.67
CA VAL A 337 -14.49 14.10 -9.92
C VAL A 337 -15.15 12.72 -9.94
N ALA A 338 -15.05 11.95 -8.85
CA ALA A 338 -15.71 10.65 -8.72
C ALA A 338 -16.82 10.65 -7.66
N VAL A 339 -16.99 11.74 -6.92
CA VAL A 339 -17.90 11.87 -5.78
C VAL A 339 -18.74 13.13 -5.96
N PRO A 340 -19.94 13.04 -6.55
CA PRO A 340 -20.78 14.21 -6.84
C PRO A 340 -21.06 15.06 -5.59
N SER A 341 -21.05 16.38 -5.74
CA SER A 341 -21.40 17.31 -4.65
C SER A 341 -22.90 17.40 -4.41
N ILE A 342 -23.28 17.56 -3.14
CA ILE A 342 -24.66 17.78 -2.70
C ILE A 342 -24.65 18.80 -1.55
N PRO A 343 -25.20 20.02 -1.72
CA PRO A 343 -25.88 20.52 -2.92
C PRO A 343 -24.98 20.61 -4.16
N ALA A 344 -25.57 20.50 -5.35
CA ALA A 344 -24.85 20.61 -6.61
C ALA A 344 -24.13 21.97 -6.74
N GLY A 345 -22.97 21.97 -7.39
CA GLY A 345 -22.17 23.18 -7.63
C GLY A 345 -21.09 23.45 -6.58
N GLN A 346 -21.01 22.66 -5.50
CA GLN A 346 -19.83 22.70 -4.63
C GLN A 346 -18.66 21.99 -5.30
N TRP A 347 -17.45 22.48 -5.02
CA TRP A 347 -16.17 21.91 -5.49
C TRP A 347 -15.68 20.75 -4.61
N TYR A 348 -16.42 20.42 -3.55
CA TYR A 348 -16.09 19.35 -2.61
C TYR A 348 -17.31 18.53 -2.21
N THR A 349 -17.05 17.35 -1.65
CA THR A 349 -18.04 16.49 -1.00
C THR A 349 -17.53 16.03 0.35
N THR A 350 -18.39 16.05 1.37
CA THR A 350 -18.09 15.49 2.69
C THR A 350 -18.52 14.03 2.76
N LEU A 351 -17.63 13.19 3.29
CA LEU A 351 -17.81 11.76 3.49
C LEU A 351 -17.52 11.42 4.94
N TYR A 352 -18.29 10.51 5.52
CA TYR A 352 -17.93 9.91 6.79
C TYR A 352 -18.47 8.50 6.91
N ASP A 353 -17.72 7.71 7.65
CA ASP A 353 -18.15 6.41 8.13
C ASP A 353 -17.69 6.13 9.56
N GLY A 354 -18.32 5.16 10.19
CA GLY A 354 -17.96 4.74 11.53
C GLY A 354 -18.56 3.39 11.88
N GLY A 355 -17.87 2.68 12.77
CA GLY A 355 -18.23 1.31 13.08
C GLY A 355 -17.39 0.70 14.18
N LEU A 356 -17.52 -0.62 14.29
CA LEU A 356 -16.84 -1.45 15.27
C LEU A 356 -16.05 -2.54 14.56
N GLY A 357 -15.03 -3.09 15.20
CA GLY A 357 -14.25 -4.15 14.61
C GLY A 357 -13.48 -4.98 15.63
N ILE A 358 -12.86 -6.04 15.12
CA ILE A 358 -11.92 -6.87 15.84
C ILE A 358 -10.57 -6.78 15.13
N VAL A 359 -9.53 -6.46 15.89
CA VAL A 359 -8.16 -6.40 15.42
C VAL A 359 -7.38 -7.53 16.08
N THR A 360 -6.71 -8.33 15.27
CA THR A 360 -5.85 -9.42 15.73
C THR A 360 -4.46 -9.24 15.19
N ARG A 361 -3.45 -9.53 16.02
CA ARG A 361 -2.05 -9.58 15.60
C ARG A 361 -1.58 -11.02 15.66
N HIS A 362 -0.96 -11.45 14.58
CA HIS A 362 -0.47 -12.81 14.42
C HIS A 362 1.01 -12.79 14.12
N GLN A 363 1.72 -13.84 14.52
CA GLN A 363 3.12 -14.03 14.21
C GLN A 363 3.43 -15.51 13.96
N VAL A 364 4.14 -15.77 12.87
CA VAL A 364 4.74 -17.07 12.56
C VAL A 364 6.21 -16.84 12.28
N GLN A 365 7.09 -17.38 13.14
CA GLN A 365 8.53 -17.12 13.09
C GLN A 365 8.79 -15.59 13.06
N ASP A 366 9.45 -15.11 12.01
CA ASP A 366 9.79 -13.70 11.84
C ASP A 366 8.72 -12.90 11.10
N VAL A 367 7.60 -13.53 10.74
CA VAL A 367 6.54 -12.90 9.97
C VAL A 367 5.36 -12.54 10.87
N ALA A 368 5.13 -11.25 11.05
CA ALA A 368 4.00 -10.72 11.79
C ALA A 368 3.02 -10.00 10.86
N TRP A 369 1.72 -10.09 11.16
CA TRP A 369 0.69 -9.34 10.45
C TRP A 369 -0.47 -8.97 11.36
N THR A 370 -1.24 -8.00 10.89
CA THR A 370 -2.48 -7.58 11.51
C THR A 370 -3.64 -8.06 10.65
N MET A 371 -4.68 -8.61 11.26
CA MET A 371 -5.94 -8.87 10.58
C MET A 371 -7.02 -8.06 11.27
N ARG A 372 -7.85 -7.40 10.47
CA ARG A 372 -8.95 -6.54 10.90
C ARG A 372 -10.23 -7.06 10.27
N ILE A 373 -11.26 -7.24 11.08
CA ILE A 373 -12.63 -7.49 10.63
C ILE A 373 -13.43 -6.32 11.18
N GLU A 374 -13.90 -5.45 10.30
CA GLU A 374 -14.57 -4.21 10.67
C GLU A 374 -15.99 -4.24 10.12
N VAL A 375 -16.90 -3.63 10.87
CA VAL A 375 -18.33 -3.54 10.59
C VAL A 375 -18.71 -2.06 10.55
N PRO A 376 -18.65 -1.40 9.38
CA PRO A 376 -19.15 -0.05 9.23
C PRO A 376 -20.67 0.00 9.46
N LEU A 377 -21.09 0.72 10.49
CA LEU A 377 -22.50 0.80 10.90
C LEU A 377 -23.18 2.07 10.38
N ALA A 378 -22.45 3.16 10.21
CA ALA A 378 -22.96 4.44 9.74
C ALA A 378 -22.15 4.91 8.53
N VAL A 379 -22.80 5.18 7.40
CA VAL A 379 -22.15 5.70 6.18
C VAL A 379 -23.02 6.78 5.54
N ASN A 380 -22.52 8.00 5.44
CA ASN A 380 -23.34 9.15 5.04
C ASN A 380 -23.81 9.11 3.58
N ARG A 381 -22.97 8.64 2.67
CA ARG A 381 -23.26 8.44 1.24
C ARG A 381 -23.29 6.94 0.95
N TRP A 382 -24.31 6.27 1.45
CA TRP A 382 -24.43 4.81 1.34
C TRP A 382 -24.50 4.32 -0.12
N ASN A 383 -24.93 5.15 -1.07
CA ASN A 383 -24.88 4.87 -2.51
C ASN A 383 -23.47 4.81 -3.11
N LEU A 384 -22.46 5.22 -2.34
CA LEU A 384 -21.04 5.15 -2.68
C LEU A 384 -20.28 4.16 -1.78
N ALA A 385 -21.00 3.41 -0.93
CA ALA A 385 -20.41 2.40 -0.06
C ALA A 385 -19.82 1.24 -0.88
N ALA A 386 -18.80 0.58 -0.34
CA ALA A 386 -18.16 -0.59 -0.94
C ALA A 386 -19.18 -1.71 -1.25
N ASP A 387 -20.20 -1.82 -0.41
CA ASP A 387 -21.24 -2.84 -0.40
C ASP A 387 -22.63 -2.21 -0.57
N TYR A 388 -22.92 -1.61 -1.73
CA TYR A 388 -24.23 -1.00 -1.98
C TYR A 388 -25.28 -2.02 -2.51
N PRO A 389 -26.13 -2.64 -1.66
CA PRO A 389 -27.28 -3.38 -2.15
C PRO A 389 -28.41 -2.43 -2.57
N ALA A 390 -29.29 -2.92 -3.45
CA ALA A 390 -30.61 -2.32 -3.64
C ALA A 390 -31.33 -2.29 -2.28
N ASN A 391 -31.76 -1.11 -1.83
CA ASN A 391 -32.36 -0.82 -0.51
C ASN A 391 -31.38 -0.58 0.66
N SER A 392 -30.10 -0.31 0.38
CA SER A 392 -29.16 0.15 1.40
C SER A 392 -29.59 1.50 2.01
N THR A 393 -29.34 1.70 3.29
CA THR A 393 -29.53 2.99 3.98
C THR A 393 -28.23 3.44 4.64
N ARG A 394 -28.21 4.66 5.20
CA ARG A 394 -27.07 5.16 6.00
C ARG A 394 -26.66 4.20 7.11
N PHE A 395 -27.62 3.52 7.75
CA PHE A 395 -27.36 2.54 8.80
C PHE A 395 -27.63 1.14 8.29
N ALA A 396 -26.58 0.37 8.03
CA ALA A 396 -26.70 -1.02 7.60
C ALA A 396 -25.53 -1.84 8.14
N LEU A 397 -25.73 -3.15 8.27
CA LEU A 397 -24.67 -4.06 8.64
C LEU A 397 -23.77 -4.29 7.42
N ARG A 398 -22.61 -3.65 7.43
CA ARG A 398 -21.56 -3.80 6.42
C ARG A 398 -20.40 -4.55 7.03
N TRP A 399 -19.59 -5.23 6.23
CA TRP A 399 -18.39 -5.88 6.73
C TRP A 399 -17.23 -5.64 5.79
N GLN A 400 -16.02 -5.60 6.34
CA GLN A 400 -14.80 -5.52 5.56
C GLN A 400 -13.63 -6.20 6.27
N VAL A 401 -12.60 -6.55 5.49
CA VAL A 401 -11.40 -7.21 5.99
C VAL A 401 -10.14 -6.49 5.51
N SER A 402 -9.14 -6.37 6.38
CA SER A 402 -7.80 -5.90 6.04
C SER A 402 -6.72 -6.77 6.66
N PHE A 403 -5.59 -6.93 5.95
CA PHE A 403 -4.39 -7.61 6.45
C PHE A 403 -3.27 -6.65 6.85
N ALA A 404 -3.58 -5.37 7.02
CA ALA A 404 -2.64 -4.34 7.41
C ALA A 404 -3.21 -3.46 8.54
N PRO A 405 -2.35 -2.82 9.35
CA PRO A 405 -2.77 -1.72 10.21
C PRO A 405 -3.40 -0.60 9.37
N SER A 406 -4.34 0.13 9.95
CA SER A 406 -4.95 1.32 9.35
C SER A 406 -3.96 2.46 9.10
N PHE A 407 -2.93 2.58 9.96
CA PHE A 407 -1.81 3.55 9.88
C PHE A 407 -0.65 3.24 10.84
#